data_AF-A0A522TPL1-F1
#
_entry.id   AF-A0A522TPL1-F1
#
_cell.length_a   1.000
_cell.length_b   1.000
_cell.length_c   1.000
_cell.angle_alpha   90.00
_cell.angle_beta   90.00
_cell.angle_gamma   90.00
#
_symmetry.space_group_name_H-M   'P 1'
#
loop_
_entity.id
_entity.type
_entity.pdbx_description
1 polymer ?
#
loop_
_entity_poly.entity_id
_entity_poly.type
_entity_poly.pdbx_seq_one_letter_code
_entity_poly.pdbx_strand_id
1 'polypeptide(L)'
;MMHGGGPLIACPHCGALHQRAPLARGGRALCTCCHAELYRQGRLSAEQWYALAWASLIVFAWAQVFPIAAISVQGLDLQVTFWGALREAWDRGYYGVSVLTGLVGFWLPLIRIVLTLRSLQIIFSRSDPERLVRPLRWLERLTPWAMASVLVLAILVAFVKLAGLAHVQVGPGLLGFFVLIFLLAGLSRWDAAALWRLAEDRSRVLVSGALGVGAVCDRCGMVQPPRGSERCRRCHGHLPHRVIQHRGEVWALMVAAVIFYVPANLLPVMRVQTLLGSTEHTILGGVVELWRMGSWDLSLIVFVASVMVPVTKLVALTFLLLHEHPVGVGEQRRHTRLYDAIERVGQWSMLDVFVVVLLAAMANFQGVSQIFIGPAALNFGMVVVLTVAATLRYDPRCGWDSLREPMHD
;
A
#
# COMPACT_ATOMS: atom_id res chain seq x y z
N MET A 1 18.77 -18.33 34.22
CA MET A 1 17.85 -19.36 33.67
C MET A 1 16.44 -18.79 33.72
N MET A 2 15.91 -18.27 32.61
CA MET A 2 14.51 -17.82 32.49
C MET A 2 13.79 -18.76 31.51
N HIS A 3 13.54 -20.00 31.94
CA HIS A 3 12.69 -20.94 31.21
C HIS A 3 11.28 -20.84 31.81
N GLY A 4 10.37 -20.15 31.12
CA GLY A 4 8.98 -19.98 31.55
C GLY A 4 8.22 -18.82 30.89
N GLY A 5 8.91 -17.94 30.15
CA GLY A 5 8.27 -16.88 29.39
C GLY A 5 7.65 -17.40 28.09
N GLY A 6 6.39 -17.05 27.84
CA GLY A 6 5.72 -17.26 26.55
C GLY A 6 6.42 -16.54 25.38
N PRO A 7 5.96 -16.76 24.15
CA PRO A 7 6.60 -16.26 22.93
C PRO A 7 6.88 -14.75 22.97
N LEU A 8 8.07 -14.32 22.57
CA LEU A 8 8.46 -12.90 22.57
C LEU A 8 8.07 -12.20 21.27
N ILE A 9 7.66 -10.94 21.37
CA ILE A 9 7.39 -10.07 20.22
C ILE A 9 8.12 -8.74 20.39
N ALA A 10 8.81 -8.31 19.33
CA ALA A 10 9.42 -6.99 19.28
C ALA A 10 8.44 -5.99 18.65
N CYS A 11 8.42 -4.76 19.18
CA CYS A 11 7.66 -3.68 18.55
C CYS A 11 8.33 -3.27 17.24
N PRO A 12 7.60 -3.19 16.11
CA PRO A 12 8.19 -2.80 14.82
C PRO A 12 8.68 -1.35 14.81
N HIS A 13 8.11 -0.46 15.62
CA HIS A 13 8.46 0.96 15.60
C HIS A 13 9.53 1.38 16.62
N CYS A 14 9.56 0.75 17.80
CA CYS A 14 10.51 1.13 18.87
C CYS A 14 11.46 0.01 19.29
N GLY A 15 11.30 -1.20 18.73
CA GLY A 15 12.13 -2.36 19.08
C GLY A 15 11.97 -2.89 20.51
N ALA A 16 11.05 -2.34 21.31
CA ALA A 16 10.81 -2.84 22.67
C ALA A 16 10.32 -4.29 22.63
N LEU A 17 10.88 -5.13 23.51
CA LEU A 17 10.53 -6.54 23.62
C LEU A 17 9.38 -6.73 24.61
N HIS A 18 8.38 -7.49 24.19
CA HIS A 18 7.22 -7.84 25.00
C HIS A 18 7.01 -9.35 24.99
N GLN A 19 6.49 -9.88 26.09
CA GLN A 19 5.99 -11.24 26.13
C GLN A 19 4.57 -11.28 25.58
N ARG A 20 4.31 -12.17 24.63
CA ARG A 20 3.00 -12.32 24.00
C ARG A 20 2.04 -12.98 24.98
N ALA A 21 0.88 -12.34 25.16
CA ALA A 21 -0.22 -12.84 25.97
C ALA A 21 -1.41 -13.22 25.08
N PRO A 22 -2.20 -14.24 25.44
CA PRO A 22 -3.45 -14.55 24.76
C PRO A 22 -4.43 -13.38 24.94
N LEU A 23 -5.05 -12.95 23.84
CA LEU A 23 -6.04 -11.86 23.84
C LEU A 23 -7.46 -12.42 23.73
N ALA A 24 -8.41 -11.78 24.42
CA ALA A 24 -9.83 -12.01 24.19
C ALA A 24 -10.23 -11.63 22.75
N ARG A 25 -11.35 -12.19 22.25
CA ARG A 25 -11.84 -11.91 20.89
C ARG A 25 -12.08 -10.40 20.69
N GLY A 26 -11.41 -9.81 19.70
CA GLY A 26 -11.48 -8.38 19.40
C GLY A 26 -10.50 -7.51 20.18
N GLY A 27 -9.78 -8.07 21.16
CA GLY A 27 -8.74 -7.38 21.93
C GLY A 27 -7.53 -6.99 21.08
N ARG A 28 -6.82 -5.95 21.52
CA ARG A 28 -5.62 -5.41 20.88
C ARG A 28 -4.48 -5.35 21.90
N ALA A 29 -3.27 -5.71 21.50
CA ALA A 29 -2.07 -5.50 22.28
C ALA A 29 -1.37 -4.21 21.81
N LEU A 30 -1.05 -3.34 22.74
CA LEU A 30 -0.34 -2.08 22.49
C LEU A 30 1.06 -2.16 23.10
N CYS A 31 2.03 -1.55 22.44
CA CYS A 31 3.36 -1.37 23.00
C CYS A 31 3.32 -0.39 24.18
N THR A 32 3.94 -0.73 25.31
CA THR A 32 4.02 0.17 26.47
C THR A 32 4.93 1.38 26.25
N CYS A 33 5.87 1.28 25.30
CA CYS A 33 6.84 2.34 24.98
C CYS A 33 6.30 3.33 23.95
N CYS A 34 5.75 2.89 22.82
CA CYS A 34 5.31 3.79 21.74
C CYS A 34 3.78 3.81 21.52
N HIS A 35 3.02 2.93 22.20
CA HIS A 35 1.59 2.73 21.99
C HIS A 35 1.18 2.28 20.58
N ALA A 36 2.12 1.82 19.75
CA ALA A 36 1.77 1.16 18.49
C ALA A 36 1.05 -0.17 18.73
N GLU A 37 0.12 -0.52 17.84
CA GLU A 37 -0.58 -1.81 17.86
C GLU A 37 0.39 -2.94 17.47
N LEU A 38 0.63 -3.88 18.38
CA LEU A 38 1.55 -5.00 18.15
C LEU A 38 0.86 -6.15 17.40
N TYR A 39 -0.31 -6.53 17.90
CA TYR A 39 -1.17 -7.54 17.29
C TYR A 39 -2.59 -7.41 17.81
N ARG A 40 -3.54 -7.94 17.05
CA ARG A 40 -4.96 -7.92 17.36
C ARG A 40 -5.58 -9.27 17.14
N GLN A 41 -6.42 -9.70 18.08
CA GLN A 41 -7.18 -10.93 17.93
C GLN A 41 -8.39 -10.69 17.03
N GLY A 42 -8.39 -11.33 15.86
CA GLY A 42 -9.54 -11.33 14.96
C GLY A 42 -10.75 -12.05 15.57
N ARG A 43 -11.95 -11.72 15.06
CA ARG A 43 -13.16 -12.49 15.36
C ARG A 43 -13.26 -13.79 14.55
N LEU A 44 -12.67 -13.79 13.36
CA LEU A 44 -12.66 -14.91 12.43
C LEU A 44 -11.46 -15.84 12.70
N SER A 45 -11.68 -17.15 12.57
CA SER A 45 -10.64 -18.18 12.67
C SER A 45 -9.71 -18.15 11.46
N ALA A 46 -8.53 -18.77 11.58
CA ALA A 46 -7.59 -18.87 10.47
C ALA A 46 -8.18 -19.63 9.26
N GLU A 47 -9.05 -20.61 9.49
CA GLU A 47 -9.73 -21.36 8.43
C GLU A 47 -10.78 -20.52 7.69
N GLN A 48 -11.52 -19.67 8.41
CA GLN A 48 -12.43 -18.70 7.79
C GLN A 48 -11.67 -17.69 6.93
N TRP A 49 -10.49 -17.25 7.37
CA TRP A 49 -9.63 -16.39 6.56
C TRP A 49 -9.06 -17.09 5.33
N TYR A 50 -8.77 -18.39 5.43
CA TYR A 50 -8.38 -19.19 4.26
C TYR A 50 -9.52 -19.28 3.24
N ALA A 51 -10.77 -19.48 3.69
CA ALA A 51 -11.94 -19.43 2.81
C ALA A 51 -12.14 -18.04 2.19
N LEU A 52 -11.99 -16.96 2.96
CA LEU A 52 -12.07 -15.59 2.44
C LEU A 52 -10.97 -15.27 1.43
N ALA A 53 -9.77 -15.84 1.58
CA ALA A 53 -8.70 -15.66 0.62
C ALA A 53 -9.03 -16.34 -0.73
N TRP A 54 -9.68 -17.52 -0.71
CA TRP A 54 -10.20 -18.15 -1.93
C TRP A 54 -11.34 -17.35 -2.55
N ALA A 55 -12.28 -16.87 -1.74
CA ALA A 55 -13.34 -15.97 -2.20
C ALA A 55 -12.77 -14.71 -2.85
N SER A 56 -11.70 -14.14 -2.28
CA SER A 56 -10.99 -12.97 -2.85
C SER A 56 -10.42 -13.27 -4.22
N LEU A 57 -9.84 -14.45 -4.44
CA LEU A 57 -9.31 -14.84 -5.74
C LEU A 57 -10.40 -14.99 -6.79
N ILE A 58 -11.53 -15.60 -6.42
CA ILE A 58 -12.69 -15.78 -7.31
C ILE A 58 -13.31 -14.42 -7.67
N VAL A 59 -13.58 -13.58 -6.67
CA VAL A 59 -14.13 -12.23 -6.89
C VAL A 59 -13.15 -11.36 -7.66
N PHE A 60 -11.85 -11.49 -7.44
CA PHE A 60 -10.83 -10.80 -8.24
C PHE A 60 -10.91 -11.21 -9.70
N ALA A 61 -10.96 -12.52 -10.01
CA ALA A 61 -11.12 -12.99 -11.38
C ALA A 61 -12.42 -12.46 -12.02
N TRP A 62 -13.52 -12.46 -11.27
CA TRP A 62 -14.79 -11.92 -11.71
C TRP A 62 -14.72 -10.42 -12.03
N ALA A 63 -14.14 -9.61 -11.13
CA ALA A 63 -13.98 -8.16 -11.31
C ALA A 63 -13.15 -7.81 -12.55
N GLN A 64 -12.14 -8.63 -12.89
CA GLN A 64 -11.23 -8.37 -14.00
C GLN A 64 -11.76 -8.84 -15.37
N VAL A 65 -12.67 -9.82 -15.40
CA VAL A 65 -13.24 -10.36 -16.65
C VAL A 65 -14.50 -9.60 -17.08
N PHE A 66 -15.33 -9.20 -16.14
CA PHE A 66 -16.62 -8.60 -16.43
C PHE A 66 -16.55 -7.08 -16.66
N PRO A 67 -17.44 -6.50 -17.48
CA PRO A 67 -17.47 -5.06 -17.73
C PRO A 67 -17.83 -4.29 -16.46
N ILE A 68 -17.14 -3.17 -16.26
CA ILE A 68 -17.38 -2.22 -15.18
C ILE A 68 -18.66 -1.42 -15.47
N ALA A 69 -18.79 -0.98 -16.71
CA ALA A 69 -19.91 -0.18 -17.19
C ALA A 69 -20.20 -0.51 -18.65
N ALA A 70 -21.46 -0.36 -19.06
CA ALA A 70 -21.84 -0.36 -20.46
C ALA A 70 -22.47 0.99 -20.81
N ILE A 71 -22.08 1.53 -21.96
CA ILE A 71 -22.59 2.80 -22.49
C ILE A 71 -23.29 2.47 -23.80
N SER A 72 -24.56 2.85 -23.93
CA SER A 72 -25.30 2.72 -25.18
C SER A 72 -25.20 4.04 -25.94
N VAL A 73 -24.51 4.03 -27.09
CA VAL A 73 -24.42 5.19 -27.98
C VAL A 73 -24.97 4.75 -29.34
N GLN A 74 -26.06 5.37 -29.78
CA GLN A 74 -26.70 5.07 -31.08
C GLN A 74 -27.06 3.58 -31.28
N GLY A 75 -27.40 2.86 -30.20
CA GLY A 75 -27.78 1.43 -30.25
C GLY A 75 -26.62 0.43 -30.26
N LEU A 76 -25.37 0.90 -30.23
CA LEU A 76 -24.19 0.08 -29.97
C LEU A 76 -23.84 0.13 -28.49
N ASP A 77 -23.85 -1.04 -27.84
CA ASP A 77 -23.46 -1.17 -26.43
C ASP A 77 -21.94 -1.35 -26.33
N LEU A 78 -21.25 -0.27 -25.98
CA LEU A 78 -19.82 -0.27 -25.70
C LEU A 78 -19.58 -0.70 -24.25
N GLN A 79 -18.90 -1.83 -24.08
CA GLN A 79 -18.53 -2.35 -22.76
C GLN A 79 -17.16 -1.83 -22.33
N VAL A 80 -17.11 -1.22 -21.15
CA VAL A 80 -15.88 -0.72 -20.55
C VAL A 80 -15.36 -1.76 -19.54
N THR A 81 -14.21 -2.36 -19.85
CA THR A 81 -13.48 -3.27 -18.94
C THR A 81 -12.18 -2.61 -18.47
N PHE A 82 -11.64 -3.07 -17.32
CA PHE A 82 -10.33 -2.60 -16.83
C PHE A 82 -9.21 -2.83 -17.87
N TRP A 83 -9.19 -4.02 -18.48
CA TRP A 83 -8.22 -4.35 -19.53
C TRP A 83 -8.41 -3.53 -20.81
N GLY A 84 -9.67 -3.20 -21.15
CA GLY A 84 -9.98 -2.28 -22.24
C GLY A 84 -9.37 -0.90 -22.00
N ALA A 85 -9.52 -0.36 -20.78
CA ALA A 85 -8.91 0.92 -20.41
C ALA A 85 -7.37 0.90 -20.51
N LEU A 86 -6.73 -0.20 -20.08
CA LEU A 86 -5.28 -0.37 -20.20
C LEU A 86 -4.80 -0.45 -21.65
N ARG A 87 -5.53 -1.19 -22.50
CA ARG A 87 -5.21 -1.33 -23.93
C ARG A 87 -5.37 -0.01 -24.66
N GLU A 88 -6.45 0.71 -24.40
CA GLU A 88 -6.68 2.04 -24.97
C GLU A 88 -5.56 3.02 -24.58
N ALA A 89 -5.16 3.02 -23.30
CA ALA A 89 -4.03 3.84 -22.85
C ALA A 89 -2.72 3.43 -23.53
N TRP A 90 -2.50 2.13 -23.75
CA TRP A 90 -1.32 1.61 -24.44
C TRP A 90 -1.28 2.04 -25.91
N ASP A 91 -2.37 1.86 -26.64
CA ASP A 91 -2.45 2.15 -28.08
C ASP A 91 -2.28 3.65 -28.38
N ARG A 92 -2.60 4.50 -27.41
CA ARG A 92 -2.38 5.96 -27.48
C ARG A 92 -0.96 6.41 -27.11
N GLY A 93 -0.05 5.47 -26.83
CA GLY A 93 1.34 5.75 -26.49
C GLY A 93 1.61 6.01 -25.01
N TYR A 94 0.63 5.84 -24.11
CA TYR A 94 0.78 6.03 -22.67
C TYR A 94 1.30 4.77 -21.97
N TYR A 95 2.40 4.22 -22.50
CA TYR A 95 2.97 2.96 -22.04
C TYR A 95 3.29 2.98 -20.54
N GLY A 96 3.92 4.05 -20.03
CA GLY A 96 4.29 4.15 -18.62
C GLY A 96 3.09 4.12 -17.68
N VAL A 97 2.03 4.85 -18.00
CA VAL A 97 0.80 4.90 -17.20
C VAL A 97 0.02 3.59 -17.28
N SER A 98 -0.05 2.97 -18.46
CA SER A 98 -0.69 1.66 -18.66
C SER A 98 0.05 0.56 -17.87
N VAL A 99 1.38 0.50 -17.96
CA VAL A 99 2.20 -0.47 -17.21
C VAL A 99 2.03 -0.26 -15.70
N LEU A 100 2.15 0.98 -15.22
CA LEU A 100 2.00 1.30 -13.82
C LEU A 100 0.60 0.91 -13.30
N THR A 101 -0.44 1.24 -14.06
CA THR A 101 -1.83 0.94 -13.69
C THR A 101 -2.11 -0.57 -13.72
N GLY A 102 -1.61 -1.31 -14.71
CA GLY A 102 -1.74 -2.77 -14.77
C GLY A 102 -0.95 -3.48 -13.68
N LEU A 103 0.25 -2.99 -13.34
CA LEU A 103 1.05 -3.54 -12.26
C LEU A 103 0.32 -3.42 -10.92
N VAL A 104 -0.14 -2.22 -10.56
CA VAL A 104 -0.76 -1.98 -9.25
C VAL A 104 -2.23 -2.43 -9.20
N GLY A 105 -2.94 -2.37 -10.32
CA GLY A 105 -4.35 -2.73 -10.42
C GLY A 105 -4.62 -4.22 -10.61
N PHE A 106 -3.73 -4.95 -11.27
CA PHE A 106 -3.91 -6.37 -11.56
C PHE A 106 -2.82 -7.25 -10.93
N TRP A 107 -1.55 -7.00 -11.24
CA TRP A 107 -0.47 -7.93 -10.86
C TRP A 107 -0.18 -7.97 -9.37
N LEU A 108 0.02 -6.81 -8.72
CA LEU A 108 0.34 -6.76 -7.28
C LEU A 108 -0.78 -7.32 -6.40
N PRO A 109 -2.08 -7.00 -6.62
CA PRO A 109 -3.17 -7.59 -5.85
C PRO A 109 -3.26 -9.11 -6.06
N LEU A 110 -3.12 -9.58 -7.31
CA LEU A 110 -3.13 -11.01 -7.63
C LEU A 110 -1.99 -11.75 -6.90
N ILE A 111 -0.76 -11.24 -7.01
CA ILE A 111 0.41 -11.83 -6.36
C ILE A 111 0.19 -11.87 -4.84
N ARG A 112 -0.32 -10.79 -4.24
CA ARG A 112 -0.62 -10.75 -2.80
C ARG A 112 -1.65 -11.79 -2.37
N ILE A 113 -2.77 -11.92 -3.09
CA ILE A 113 -3.81 -12.93 -2.81
C ILE A 113 -3.19 -14.34 -2.90
N VAL A 114 -2.45 -14.62 -3.98
CA VAL A 114 -1.83 -15.92 -4.21
C VAL A 114 -0.78 -16.25 -3.15
N LEU A 115 0.09 -15.30 -2.78
CA LEU A 115 1.09 -15.50 -1.73
C LEU A 115 0.46 -15.77 -0.37
N THR A 116 -0.64 -15.08 -0.05
CA THR A 116 -1.40 -15.31 1.20
C THR A 116 -2.01 -16.70 1.20
N LEU A 117 -2.67 -17.10 0.11
CA LEU A 117 -3.24 -18.44 -0.07
C LEU A 117 -2.18 -19.53 0.05
N ARG A 118 -1.05 -19.39 -0.64
CA ARG A 118 0.06 -20.34 -0.58
C ARG A 118 0.65 -20.45 0.82
N SER A 119 0.82 -19.32 1.52
CA SER A 119 1.33 -19.32 2.89
C SER A 119 0.39 -20.05 3.85
N LEU A 120 -0.91 -19.77 3.77
CA LEU A 120 -1.92 -20.48 4.56
C LEU A 120 -1.95 -21.98 4.21
N GLN A 121 -1.93 -22.35 2.93
CA GLN A 121 -1.87 -23.74 2.49
C GLN A 121 -0.66 -24.48 3.08
N ILE A 122 0.52 -23.85 3.11
CA ILE A 122 1.73 -24.43 3.71
C ILE A 122 1.56 -24.61 5.23
N ILE A 123 1.00 -23.61 5.92
CA ILE A 123 0.77 -23.66 7.37
C ILE A 123 -0.26 -24.74 7.77
N PHE A 124 -1.33 -24.89 6.97
CA PHE A 124 -2.37 -25.89 7.22
C PHE A 124 -1.94 -27.32 6.80
N SER A 125 -1.16 -27.47 5.73
CA SER A 125 -0.62 -28.76 5.29
C SER A 125 0.54 -29.24 6.16
N ARG A 126 0.93 -30.53 6.11
CA ARG A 126 2.16 -31.05 6.78
C ARG A 126 3.45 -30.76 5.99
N SER A 127 3.46 -29.70 5.18
CA SER A 127 4.61 -29.34 4.34
C SER A 127 5.78 -28.84 5.17
N ASP A 128 6.97 -28.92 4.58
CA ASP A 128 8.22 -28.40 5.13
C ASP A 128 8.12 -26.89 5.46
N PRO A 129 8.43 -26.48 6.70
CA PRO A 129 8.44 -25.08 7.13
C PRO A 129 9.33 -24.16 6.30
N GLU A 130 10.40 -24.66 5.67
CA GLU A 130 11.29 -23.83 4.84
C GLU A 130 10.58 -23.24 3.62
N ARG A 131 9.56 -23.94 3.10
CA ARG A 131 8.75 -23.47 1.97
C ARG A 131 7.97 -22.20 2.31
N LEU A 132 7.75 -21.91 3.59
CA LEU A 132 7.05 -20.70 4.05
C LEU A 132 7.92 -19.44 3.94
N VAL A 133 9.25 -19.58 3.94
CA VAL A 133 10.19 -18.43 3.95
C VAL A 133 10.05 -17.58 2.68
N ARG A 134 10.02 -18.23 1.50
CA ARG A 134 9.93 -17.52 0.21
C ARG A 134 8.65 -16.70 0.05
N PRO A 135 7.44 -17.27 0.21
CA PRO A 135 6.21 -16.51 0.02
C PRO A 135 6.05 -15.38 1.04
N LEU A 136 6.43 -15.59 2.30
CA LEU A 136 6.37 -14.52 3.31
C LEU A 136 7.36 -13.38 3.04
N ARG A 137 8.56 -13.69 2.53
CA ARG A 137 9.54 -12.67 2.14
C ARG A 137 9.06 -11.81 0.96
N TRP A 138 8.36 -12.41 -0.01
CA TRP A 138 7.75 -11.66 -1.09
C TRP A 138 6.54 -10.86 -0.61
N LEU A 139 5.71 -11.44 0.27
CA LEU A 139 4.56 -10.77 0.83
C LEU A 139 4.96 -9.53 1.62
N GLU A 140 6.00 -9.62 2.45
CA GLU A 140 6.58 -8.49 3.21
C GLU A 140 6.95 -7.32 2.28
N ARG A 141 7.62 -7.61 1.16
CA ARG A 141 8.03 -6.58 0.18
C ARG A 141 6.88 -5.97 -0.60
N LEU A 142 5.87 -6.76 -0.93
CA LEU A 142 4.77 -6.35 -1.83
C LEU A 142 3.59 -5.74 -1.09
N THR A 143 3.42 -6.04 0.20
CA THR A 143 2.30 -5.52 1.02
C THR A 143 2.18 -4.00 0.96
N PRO A 144 3.27 -3.21 1.08
CA PRO A 144 3.19 -1.75 1.00
C PRO A 144 2.72 -1.23 -0.37
N TRP A 145 2.95 -1.99 -1.44
CA TRP A 145 2.66 -1.59 -2.81
C TRP A 145 1.27 -2.02 -3.28
N ALA A 146 0.62 -2.94 -2.57
CA ALA A 146 -0.68 -3.48 -2.94
C ALA A 146 -1.82 -2.50 -2.55
N MET A 147 -2.03 -1.49 -3.41
CA MET A 147 -3.04 -0.42 -3.26
C MET A 147 -4.37 -0.76 -3.94
N ALA A 148 -4.76 -2.03 -3.97
CA ALA A 148 -5.95 -2.49 -4.70
C ALA A 148 -7.25 -1.80 -4.26
N SER A 149 -7.38 -1.47 -2.97
CA SER A 149 -8.51 -0.72 -2.42
C SER A 149 -8.68 0.65 -3.08
N VAL A 150 -7.56 1.28 -3.46
CA VAL A 150 -7.53 2.60 -4.08
C VAL A 150 -7.98 2.54 -5.54
N LEU A 151 -7.59 1.49 -6.29
CA LEU A 151 -8.10 1.28 -7.64
C LEU A 151 -9.62 1.22 -7.64
N VAL A 152 -10.22 0.48 -6.72
CA VAL A 152 -11.69 0.38 -6.69
C VAL A 152 -12.34 1.70 -6.32
N LEU A 153 -11.77 2.44 -5.37
CA LEU A 153 -12.29 3.77 -5.08
C LEU A 153 -12.21 4.68 -6.30
N ALA A 154 -11.13 4.61 -7.08
CA ALA A 154 -10.99 5.34 -8.33
C ALA A 154 -12.05 4.93 -9.38
N ILE A 155 -12.35 3.62 -9.50
CA ILE A 155 -13.44 3.11 -10.34
C ILE A 155 -14.78 3.67 -9.89
N LEU A 156 -15.06 3.68 -8.59
CA LEU A 156 -16.31 4.21 -8.04
C LEU A 156 -16.46 5.71 -8.31
N VAL A 157 -15.41 6.49 -8.10
CA VAL A 157 -15.39 7.94 -8.38
C VAL A 157 -15.60 8.20 -9.87
N ALA A 158 -14.90 7.46 -10.75
CA ALA A 158 -15.06 7.58 -12.20
C ALA A 158 -16.49 7.24 -12.64
N PHE A 159 -17.06 6.15 -12.11
CA PHE A 159 -18.42 5.71 -12.40
C PHE A 159 -19.48 6.74 -11.99
N VAL A 160 -19.44 7.22 -10.74
CA VAL A 160 -20.39 8.23 -10.23
C VAL A 160 -20.42 9.47 -11.12
N LYS A 161 -19.30 9.81 -11.75
CA LYS A 161 -19.19 10.99 -12.61
C LYS A 161 -19.67 10.75 -14.02
N LEU A 162 -19.36 9.60 -14.60
CA LEU A 162 -19.90 9.26 -15.90
C LEU A 162 -21.43 9.12 -15.85
N ALA A 163 -21.97 8.57 -14.76
CA ALA A 163 -23.42 8.44 -14.54
C ALA A 163 -24.15 9.80 -14.45
N GLY A 164 -23.45 10.89 -14.12
CA GLY A 164 -24.00 12.23 -14.15
C GLY A 164 -24.05 12.86 -15.55
N LEU A 165 -23.33 12.29 -16.52
CA LEU A 165 -23.20 12.83 -17.89
C LEU A 165 -23.97 12.01 -18.93
N ALA A 166 -24.23 10.73 -18.68
CA ALA A 166 -24.90 9.82 -19.60
C ALA A 166 -25.70 8.72 -18.87
N HIS A 167 -26.61 8.04 -19.60
CA HIS A 167 -27.24 6.81 -19.13
C HIS A 167 -26.23 5.66 -19.13
N VAL A 168 -25.50 5.53 -18.02
CA VAL A 168 -24.51 4.46 -17.81
C VAL A 168 -25.18 3.28 -17.11
N GLN A 169 -25.15 2.11 -17.75
CA GLN A 169 -25.62 0.88 -17.10
C GLN A 169 -24.49 0.28 -16.26
N VAL A 170 -24.79 -0.05 -15.01
CA VAL A 170 -23.84 -0.71 -14.11
C VAL A 170 -23.54 -2.11 -14.63
N GLY A 171 -22.26 -2.36 -14.94
CA GLY A 171 -21.82 -3.69 -15.31
C GLY A 171 -21.58 -4.56 -14.07
N PRO A 172 -21.68 -5.90 -14.20
CA PRO A 172 -21.39 -6.84 -13.11
C PRO A 172 -19.98 -6.62 -12.51
N GLY A 173 -18.98 -6.26 -13.32
CA GLY A 173 -17.61 -6.02 -12.84
C GLY A 173 -17.52 -4.97 -11.73
N LEU A 174 -18.39 -3.95 -11.73
CA LEU A 174 -18.39 -2.90 -10.70
C LEU A 174 -18.73 -3.46 -9.31
N LEU A 175 -19.73 -4.33 -9.22
CA LEU A 175 -20.06 -5.04 -7.98
C LEU A 175 -18.87 -5.90 -7.53
N GLY A 176 -18.12 -6.47 -8.49
CA GLY A 176 -16.96 -7.31 -8.22
C GLY A 176 -15.85 -6.54 -7.56
N PHE A 177 -15.50 -5.39 -8.15
CA PHE A 177 -14.58 -4.46 -7.53
C PHE A 177 -15.07 -4.00 -6.16
N PHE A 178 -16.36 -3.68 -6.00
CA PHE A 178 -16.92 -3.25 -4.72
C PHE A 178 -16.75 -4.31 -3.62
N VAL A 179 -17.15 -5.57 -3.88
CA VAL A 179 -16.96 -6.69 -2.94
C VAL A 179 -15.48 -6.94 -2.67
N LEU A 180 -14.64 -6.84 -3.71
CA LEU A 180 -13.20 -7.01 -3.61
C LEU A 180 -12.56 -6.00 -2.65
N ILE A 181 -13.06 -4.77 -2.52
CA ILE A 181 -12.57 -3.80 -1.50
C ILE A 181 -12.63 -4.41 -0.12
N PHE A 182 -13.81 -4.91 0.27
CA PHE A 182 -14.02 -5.41 1.64
C PHE A 182 -13.20 -6.67 1.89
N LEU A 183 -13.08 -7.54 0.89
CA LEU A 183 -12.26 -8.74 0.97
C LEU A 183 -10.77 -8.38 1.13
N LEU A 184 -10.23 -7.50 0.29
CA LEU A 184 -8.83 -7.07 0.36
C LEU A 184 -8.52 -6.25 1.62
N ALA A 185 -9.45 -5.40 2.06
CA ALA A 185 -9.35 -4.70 3.34
C ALA A 185 -9.32 -5.70 4.50
N GLY A 186 -10.13 -6.76 4.46
CA GLY A 186 -10.05 -7.87 5.39
C GLY A 186 -8.69 -8.58 5.36
N LEU A 187 -8.24 -8.99 4.17
CA LEU A 187 -6.95 -9.66 3.95
C LEU A 187 -5.76 -8.77 4.33
N SER A 188 -5.90 -7.45 4.38
CA SER A 188 -4.85 -6.54 4.87
C SER A 188 -4.45 -6.73 6.32
N ARG A 189 -5.29 -7.40 7.09
CA ARG A 189 -4.97 -7.79 8.47
C ARG A 189 -4.05 -9.00 8.54
N TRP A 190 -3.87 -9.72 7.43
CA TRP A 190 -2.99 -10.87 7.29
C TRP A 190 -1.73 -10.48 6.52
N ASP A 191 -0.85 -9.76 7.23
CA ASP A 191 0.49 -9.45 6.77
C ASP A 191 1.46 -10.63 7.02
N ALA A 192 2.70 -10.47 6.56
CA ALA A 192 3.74 -11.49 6.76
C ALA A 192 3.95 -11.80 8.26
N ALA A 193 3.88 -10.79 9.13
CA ALA A 193 4.03 -10.96 10.57
C ALA A 193 2.90 -11.80 11.18
N ALA A 194 1.64 -11.59 10.78
CA ALA A 194 0.51 -12.39 11.22
C ALA A 194 0.62 -13.86 10.80
N LEU A 195 1.07 -14.12 9.57
CA LEU A 195 1.26 -15.49 9.08
C LEU A 195 2.41 -16.20 9.79
N TRP A 196 3.51 -15.49 10.08
CA TRP A 196 4.58 -16.03 10.92
C TRP A 196 4.10 -16.38 12.33
N ARG A 197 3.30 -15.51 12.97
CA ARG A 197 2.70 -15.78 14.28
C ARG A 197 1.77 -17.00 14.25
N LEU A 198 0.96 -17.14 13.21
CA LEU A 198 0.10 -18.32 13.05
C LEU A 198 0.93 -19.61 12.90
N ALA A 199 2.04 -19.55 12.15
CA ALA A 199 2.94 -20.70 11.99
C ALA A 199 3.61 -21.06 13.33
N GLU A 200 3.95 -20.06 14.14
CA GLU A 200 4.51 -20.23 15.49
C GLU A 200 3.48 -20.84 16.44
N ASP A 201 2.24 -20.37 16.44
CA ASP A 201 1.15 -20.91 17.27
C ASP A 201 0.80 -22.36 16.94
N ARG A 202 1.07 -22.79 15.70
CA ARG A 202 0.91 -24.17 15.24
C ARG A 202 2.17 -25.01 15.39
N SER A 203 3.19 -24.51 16.08
CA SER A 203 4.48 -25.16 16.30
C SER A 203 5.16 -25.63 15.00
N ARG A 204 4.95 -24.91 13.89
CA ARG A 204 5.56 -25.23 12.59
C ARG A 204 6.93 -24.60 12.40
N VAL A 205 7.21 -23.54 13.14
CA VAL A 205 8.45 -22.77 13.05
C VAL A 205 8.99 -22.52 14.45
N LEU A 206 10.27 -22.14 14.54
CA LEU A 206 10.88 -21.79 15.82
C LEU A 206 10.14 -20.63 16.48
N VAL A 207 9.84 -20.84 17.77
CA VAL A 207 9.17 -19.88 18.64
C VAL A 207 10.13 -18.73 18.96
N SER A 208 9.62 -17.50 18.89
CA SER A 208 10.40 -16.29 19.14
C SER A 208 10.81 -16.22 20.61
N GLY A 209 12.11 -16.03 20.86
CA GLY A 209 12.69 -16.02 22.21
C GLY A 209 13.05 -17.40 22.77
N ALA A 210 12.68 -18.51 22.12
CA ALA A 210 12.95 -19.86 22.62
C ALA A 210 14.44 -20.20 22.73
N LEU A 211 15.27 -19.57 21.88
CA LEU A 211 16.73 -19.75 21.88
C LEU A 211 17.46 -18.75 22.78
N GLY A 212 16.74 -17.83 23.42
CA GLY A 212 17.30 -16.69 24.15
C GLY A 212 16.93 -15.34 23.52
N VAL A 213 17.43 -14.27 24.15
CA VAL A 213 17.07 -12.88 23.84
C VAL A 213 18.31 -12.11 23.41
N GLY A 214 18.15 -11.21 22.44
CA GLY A 214 19.13 -10.14 22.20
C GLY A 214 19.07 -9.47 20.83
N ALA A 215 18.75 -10.19 19.76
CA ALA A 215 18.60 -9.63 18.41
C ALA A 215 17.23 -9.96 17.82
N VAL A 216 16.69 -9.03 17.03
CA VAL A 216 15.40 -9.16 16.34
C VAL A 216 15.67 -9.26 14.84
N CYS A 217 15.13 -10.27 14.18
CA CYS A 217 15.19 -10.35 12.73
C CYS A 217 14.22 -9.34 12.10
N ASP A 218 14.70 -8.41 11.26
CA ASP A 218 13.81 -7.44 10.60
C ASP A 218 12.78 -8.08 9.67
N ARG A 219 13.11 -9.23 9.06
CA ARG A 219 12.22 -9.85 8.06
C ARG A 219 11.07 -10.65 8.65
N CYS A 220 11.37 -11.37 9.73
CA CYS A 220 10.40 -12.30 10.32
C CYS A 220 9.98 -11.87 11.74
N GLY A 221 10.71 -10.97 12.38
CA GLY A 221 10.42 -10.50 13.74
C GLY A 221 10.81 -11.50 14.83
N MET A 222 11.51 -12.60 14.51
CA MET A 222 11.96 -13.57 15.50
C MET A 222 13.04 -12.94 16.40
N VAL A 223 12.84 -13.06 17.72
CA VAL A 223 13.84 -12.74 18.75
C VAL A 223 14.73 -13.95 18.97
N GLN A 224 16.05 -13.76 18.90
CA GLN A 224 17.04 -14.81 19.12
C GLN A 224 18.35 -14.22 19.65
N PRO A 225 19.25 -15.00 20.27
CA PRO A 225 20.51 -14.48 20.76
C PRO A 225 21.42 -13.98 19.61
N PRO A 226 22.20 -12.91 19.81
CA PRO A 226 23.12 -12.37 18.79
C PRO A 226 24.36 -13.24 18.58
N ARG A 227 24.71 -14.11 19.54
CA ARG A 227 25.93 -14.93 19.49
C ARG A 227 25.68 -16.22 18.70
N GLY A 228 26.40 -16.38 17.58
CA GLY A 228 26.57 -17.67 16.89
C GLY A 228 25.98 -17.80 15.47
N SER A 229 25.35 -16.77 14.89
CA SER A 229 24.96 -16.79 13.47
C SER A 229 24.58 -15.41 12.92
N GLU A 230 25.20 -14.98 11.81
CA GLU A 230 24.81 -13.78 11.04
C GLU A 230 23.46 -13.91 10.32
N ARG A 231 22.86 -15.11 10.37
CA ARG A 231 21.60 -15.43 9.70
C ARG A 231 20.55 -15.86 10.71
N CYS A 232 19.32 -15.45 10.48
CA CYS A 232 18.18 -15.86 11.26
C CYS A 232 17.92 -17.36 11.12
N ARG A 233 17.75 -18.06 12.25
CA ARG A 233 17.48 -19.51 12.24
C ARG A 233 16.09 -19.89 11.73
N ARG A 234 15.17 -18.92 11.60
CA ARG A 234 13.80 -19.15 11.09
C ARG A 234 13.63 -18.83 9.61
N CYS A 235 14.18 -17.72 9.14
CA CYS A 235 13.97 -17.25 7.75
C CYS A 235 15.25 -17.13 6.92
N HIS A 236 16.40 -17.46 7.51
CA HIS A 236 17.74 -17.35 6.92
C HIS A 236 18.09 -15.95 6.38
N GLY A 237 17.35 -14.91 6.80
CA GLY A 237 17.69 -13.52 6.51
C GLY A 237 18.87 -13.05 7.38
N HIS A 238 19.56 -12.00 6.96
CA HIS A 238 20.63 -11.41 7.77
C HIS A 238 20.09 -10.88 9.09
N LEU A 239 20.86 -11.09 10.16
CA LEU A 239 20.63 -10.48 11.46
C LEU A 239 21.51 -9.23 11.58
N PRO A 240 20.94 -8.02 11.51
CA PRO A 240 21.72 -6.84 11.82
C PRO A 240 22.06 -6.82 13.31
N HIS A 241 23.31 -6.51 13.62
CA HIS A 241 23.76 -6.26 15.00
C HIS A 241 23.28 -4.90 15.53
N ARG A 242 23.02 -3.94 14.65
CA ARG A 242 22.46 -2.61 14.95
C ARG A 242 21.59 -2.16 13.79
N VAL A 243 20.49 -1.46 14.07
CA VAL A 243 19.68 -0.81 13.03
C VAL A 243 20.47 0.41 12.54
N ILE A 244 20.88 0.40 11.28
CA ILE A 244 21.59 1.51 10.64
C ILE A 244 20.63 2.25 9.73
N GLN A 245 20.46 3.55 9.96
CA GLN A 245 19.63 4.38 9.10
C GLN A 245 20.39 4.75 7.83
N HIS A 246 19.85 4.39 6.66
CA HIS A 246 20.41 4.77 5.36
C HIS A 246 20.00 6.20 4.96
N ARG A 247 20.38 7.21 5.76
CA ARG A 247 19.99 8.63 5.56
C ARG A 247 20.20 9.12 4.13
N GLY A 248 21.37 8.83 3.55
CA GLY A 248 21.71 9.27 2.19
C GLY A 248 20.76 8.71 1.13
N GLU A 249 20.32 7.46 1.27
CA GLU A 249 19.34 6.85 0.36
C GLU A 249 17.96 7.51 0.50
N VAL A 250 17.51 7.76 1.73
CA VAL A 250 16.21 8.41 1.97
C VAL A 250 16.22 9.84 1.42
N TRP A 251 17.27 10.62 1.70
CA TRP A 251 17.43 11.97 1.14
C TRP A 251 17.48 11.96 -0.39
N ALA A 252 18.24 11.05 -1.01
CA ALA A 252 18.30 10.95 -2.47
C ALA A 252 16.93 10.64 -3.10
N LEU A 253 16.17 9.71 -2.50
CA LEU A 253 14.80 9.40 -2.94
C LEU A 253 13.86 10.59 -2.76
N MET A 254 13.99 11.34 -1.68
CA MET A 254 13.19 12.54 -1.43
C MET A 254 13.49 13.68 -2.39
N VAL A 255 14.76 13.97 -2.66
CA VAL A 255 15.18 14.97 -3.65
C VAL A 255 14.68 14.57 -5.04
N ALA A 256 14.82 13.30 -5.42
CA ALA A 256 14.27 12.80 -6.68
C ALA A 256 12.74 12.97 -6.74
N ALA A 257 12.02 12.69 -5.65
CA ALA A 257 10.57 12.89 -5.59
C ALA A 257 10.17 14.36 -5.77
N VAL A 258 10.91 15.30 -5.18
CA VAL A 258 10.70 16.74 -5.36
C VAL A 258 10.94 17.15 -6.81
N ILE A 259 12.00 16.65 -7.45
CA ILE A 259 12.30 16.92 -8.86
C ILE A 259 11.15 16.47 -9.78
N PHE A 260 10.53 15.31 -9.52
CA PHE A 260 9.38 14.83 -10.28
C PHE A 260 8.06 15.54 -9.91
N TYR A 261 7.96 16.08 -8.69
CA TYR A 261 6.74 16.75 -8.21
C TYR A 261 6.47 18.07 -8.94
N VAL A 262 7.51 18.84 -9.25
CA VAL A 262 7.37 20.11 -9.99
C VAL A 262 6.75 19.89 -11.39
N PRO A 263 7.30 19.06 -12.29
CA PRO A 263 6.69 18.81 -13.60
C PRO A 263 5.34 18.10 -13.48
N ALA A 264 5.11 17.26 -12.45
CA ALA A 264 3.82 16.62 -12.24
C ALA A 264 2.67 17.63 -12.03
N ASN A 265 2.94 18.79 -11.43
CA ASN A 265 1.92 19.82 -11.19
C ASN A 265 1.85 20.90 -12.28
N LEU A 266 2.96 21.12 -12.99
CA LEU A 266 3.05 22.15 -14.03
C LEU A 266 2.66 21.65 -15.43
N LEU A 267 2.90 20.37 -15.72
CA LEU A 267 2.57 19.80 -17.02
C LEU A 267 1.07 19.51 -17.14
N PRO A 268 0.52 19.48 -18.37
CA PRO A 268 -0.86 19.08 -18.59
C PRO A 268 -1.05 17.62 -18.16
N VAL A 269 -2.14 17.37 -17.43
CA VAL A 269 -2.60 16.03 -17.05
C VAL A 269 -3.57 15.47 -18.07
N MET A 270 -4.30 16.35 -18.75
CA MET A 270 -5.28 15.99 -19.76
C MET A 270 -5.23 17.00 -20.89
N ARG A 271 -5.21 16.51 -22.13
CA ARG A 271 -5.42 17.31 -23.33
C ARG A 271 -6.71 16.84 -23.99
N VAL A 272 -7.67 17.73 -24.13
CA VAL A 272 -8.94 17.45 -24.82
C VAL A 272 -8.82 18.02 -26.23
N GLN A 273 -8.91 17.17 -27.24
CA GLN A 273 -8.99 17.61 -28.64
C GLN A 273 -10.45 17.55 -29.09
N THR A 274 -10.97 18.70 -29.49
CA THR A 274 -12.28 18.86 -30.12
C THR A 274 -12.09 19.40 -31.53
N LEU A 275 -13.15 19.32 -32.36
CA LEU A 275 -13.14 19.87 -33.73
C LEU A 275 -12.88 21.40 -33.77
N LEU A 276 -13.06 22.11 -32.65
CA LEU A 276 -12.89 23.56 -32.50
C LEU A 276 -11.53 23.97 -31.92
N GLY A 277 -10.68 23.01 -31.52
CA GLY A 277 -9.36 23.28 -30.93
C GLY A 277 -8.97 22.27 -29.84
N SER A 278 -7.72 22.40 -29.37
CA SER A 278 -7.18 21.60 -28.25
C SER A 278 -7.10 22.43 -26.97
N THR A 279 -7.69 21.95 -25.88
CA THR A 279 -7.50 22.52 -24.54
C THR A 279 -6.62 21.62 -23.69
N GLU A 280 -5.67 22.23 -22.98
CA GLU A 280 -4.77 21.54 -22.06
C GLU A 280 -5.08 21.96 -20.63
N HIS A 281 -5.25 20.99 -19.75
CA HIS A 281 -5.54 21.23 -18.34
C HIS A 281 -4.44 20.60 -17.49
N THR A 282 -3.80 21.39 -16.63
CA THR A 282 -2.96 20.90 -15.54
C THR A 282 -3.84 20.30 -14.43
N ILE A 283 -3.25 19.63 -13.45
CA ILE A 283 -4.01 19.10 -12.29
C ILE A 283 -4.76 20.25 -11.59
N LEU A 284 -4.05 21.35 -11.29
CA LEU A 284 -4.66 22.51 -10.63
C LEU A 284 -5.68 23.21 -11.55
N GLY A 285 -5.41 23.27 -12.86
CA GLY A 285 -6.36 23.76 -13.85
C GLY A 285 -7.67 22.95 -13.84
N GLY A 286 -7.56 21.62 -13.83
CA GLY A 286 -8.71 20.72 -13.73
C GLY A 286 -9.48 20.89 -12.42
N VAL A 287 -8.79 21.07 -11.29
CA VAL A 287 -9.42 21.38 -9.99
C VAL A 287 -10.23 22.67 -10.05
N VAL A 288 -9.67 23.76 -10.60
CA VAL A 288 -10.36 25.05 -10.72
C VAL A 288 -11.57 24.95 -11.65
N GLU A 289 -11.45 24.22 -12.75
CA GLU A 289 -12.54 24.05 -13.70
C GLU A 289 -13.68 23.23 -13.11
N LEU A 290 -13.39 22.11 -12.45
CA LEU A 290 -14.37 21.31 -11.73
C LEU A 290 -15.11 22.11 -10.65
N TRP A 291 -14.39 23.02 -9.98
CA TRP A 291 -14.97 23.95 -9.02
C TRP A 291 -15.96 24.91 -9.69
N ARG A 292 -15.59 25.50 -10.82
CA ARG A 292 -16.45 26.42 -11.59
C ARG A 292 -17.68 25.73 -12.17
N MET A 293 -17.55 24.46 -12.58
CA MET A 293 -18.67 23.63 -13.05
C MET A 293 -19.63 23.22 -11.93
N GLY A 294 -19.40 23.65 -10.68
CA GLY A 294 -20.27 23.34 -9.54
C GLY A 294 -20.00 21.97 -8.88
N SER A 295 -19.01 21.21 -9.38
CA SER A 295 -18.64 19.89 -8.85
C SER A 295 -17.59 19.98 -7.73
N TRP A 296 -17.88 20.78 -6.70
CA TRP A 296 -16.97 21.09 -5.60
C TRP A 296 -16.41 19.85 -4.89
N ASP A 297 -17.21 18.79 -4.75
CA ASP A 297 -16.79 17.50 -4.15
C ASP A 297 -15.56 16.91 -4.84
N LEU A 298 -15.53 16.91 -6.18
CA LEU A 298 -14.41 16.33 -6.94
C LEU A 298 -13.18 17.19 -6.88
N SER A 299 -13.39 18.50 -7.03
CA SER A 299 -12.31 19.46 -6.99
C SER A 299 -11.54 19.31 -5.67
N LEU A 300 -12.25 19.15 -4.56
CA LEU A 300 -11.64 18.87 -3.26
C LEU A 300 -10.93 17.51 -3.20
N ILE A 301 -11.55 16.43 -3.68
CA ILE A 301 -10.94 15.09 -3.69
C ILE A 301 -9.63 15.09 -4.48
N VAL A 302 -9.65 15.60 -5.72
CA VAL A 302 -8.48 15.66 -6.61
C VAL A 302 -7.40 16.58 -6.03
N PHE A 303 -7.78 17.75 -5.50
CA PHE A 303 -6.81 18.67 -4.89
C PHE A 303 -6.11 18.04 -3.67
N VAL A 304 -6.88 17.43 -2.76
CA VAL A 304 -6.34 16.80 -1.56
C VAL A 304 -5.43 15.64 -1.94
N ALA A 305 -5.88 14.75 -2.83
CA ALA A 305 -5.13 13.57 -3.22
C ALA A 305 -3.87 13.91 -4.04
N SER A 306 -3.93 14.88 -4.96
CA SER A 306 -2.82 15.18 -5.88
C SER A 306 -1.83 16.18 -5.34
N VAL A 307 -2.27 17.14 -4.53
CA VAL A 307 -1.40 18.22 -4.05
C VAL A 307 -1.10 18.01 -2.57
N MET A 308 -2.14 17.98 -1.73
CA MET A 308 -1.95 17.99 -0.28
C MET A 308 -1.31 16.70 0.25
N VAL A 309 -1.71 15.53 -0.24
CA VAL A 309 -1.19 14.23 0.23
C VAL A 309 0.31 14.08 -0.07
N PRO A 310 0.82 14.27 -1.31
CA PRO A 310 2.25 14.23 -1.59
C PRO A 310 3.04 15.29 -0.82
N VAL A 311 2.55 16.54 -0.75
CA VAL A 311 3.21 17.62 0.00
C VAL A 311 3.33 17.26 1.48
N THR A 312 2.24 16.77 2.09
CA THR A 312 2.24 16.35 3.50
C THR A 312 3.25 15.24 3.74
N LYS A 313 3.35 14.25 2.84
CA LYS A 313 4.38 13.19 2.95
C LYS A 313 5.79 13.75 2.85
N LEU A 314 6.06 14.60 1.86
CA LEU A 314 7.39 15.19 1.66
C LEU A 314 7.79 16.06 2.85
N VAL A 315 6.90 16.91 3.35
CA VAL A 315 7.16 17.75 4.53
C VAL A 315 7.37 16.88 5.78
N ALA A 316 6.50 15.89 6.02
CA ALA A 316 6.56 15.07 7.21
C ALA A 316 7.79 14.16 7.25
N LEU A 317 8.20 13.55 6.12
CA LEU A 317 9.44 12.78 6.04
C LEU A 317 10.67 13.68 6.19
N THR A 318 10.67 14.87 5.60
CA THR A 318 11.76 15.85 5.78
C THR A 318 11.90 16.22 7.26
N PHE A 319 10.77 16.51 7.91
CA PHE A 319 10.74 16.84 9.34
C PHE A 319 11.33 15.70 10.18
N LEU A 320 10.94 14.45 9.92
CA LEU A 320 11.47 13.27 10.61
C LEU A 320 12.98 13.07 10.39
N LEU A 321 13.48 13.30 9.18
CA LEU A 321 14.92 13.22 8.86
C LEU A 321 15.75 14.34 9.51
N LEU A 322 15.16 15.52 9.70
CA LEU A 322 15.83 16.63 10.39
C LEU A 322 15.83 16.44 11.92
N HIS A 323 14.82 15.77 12.47
CA HIS A 323 14.63 15.58 13.92
C HIS A 323 14.81 14.11 14.33
N GLU A 324 15.84 13.46 13.81
CA GLU A 324 16.10 12.04 14.12
C GLU A 324 16.59 11.78 15.55
N HIS A 325 17.12 12.81 16.21
CA HIS A 325 17.62 12.75 17.58
C HIS A 325 16.61 13.42 18.52
N PRO A 326 15.55 12.71 18.96
CA PRO A 326 14.57 13.26 19.89
C PRO A 326 15.22 13.55 21.24
N VAL A 327 14.79 14.63 21.89
CA VAL A 327 15.29 15.01 23.23
C VAL A 327 14.65 14.14 24.32
N GLY A 328 13.50 13.52 24.04
CA GLY A 328 12.86 12.63 25.01
C GLY A 328 11.82 11.67 24.43
N VAL A 329 11.37 10.75 25.29
CA VAL A 329 10.41 9.69 24.95
C VAL A 329 9.07 10.24 24.43
N GLY A 330 8.60 11.37 24.97
CA GLY A 330 7.35 12.00 24.53
C GLY A 330 7.41 12.52 23.10
N GLU A 331 8.52 13.14 22.71
CA GLU A 331 8.77 13.60 21.34
C GLU A 331 8.91 12.43 20.38
N GLN A 332 9.68 11.40 20.76
CA GLN A 332 9.86 10.22 19.91
C GLN A 332 8.56 9.43 19.69
N ARG A 333 7.63 9.45 20.66
CA ARG A 333 6.26 8.94 20.46
C ARG A 333 5.51 9.73 19.39
N ARG A 334 5.66 11.07 19.34
CA ARG A 334 5.05 11.90 18.28
C ARG A 334 5.65 11.58 16.93
N HIS A 335 6.97 11.43 16.83
CA HIS A 335 7.64 11.01 15.58
C HIS A 335 7.17 9.64 15.10
N THR A 336 7.06 8.69 16.02
CA THR A 336 6.54 7.35 15.70
C THR A 336 5.10 7.39 15.19
N ARG A 337 4.23 8.20 15.82
CA ARG A 337 2.84 8.37 15.38
C ARG A 337 2.74 9.08 14.03
N LEU A 338 3.60 10.07 13.79
CA LEU A 338 3.68 10.76 12.50
C LEU A 338 4.09 9.78 11.41
N TYR A 339 5.13 8.97 11.65
CA TYR A 339 5.54 7.91 10.73
C TYR A 339 4.41 6.91 10.44
N ASP A 340 3.71 6.41 11.47
CA ASP A 340 2.54 5.51 11.32
C ASP A 340 1.38 6.17 10.56
N ALA A 341 1.19 7.49 10.70
CA ALA A 341 0.23 8.24 9.89
C ALA A 341 0.69 8.34 8.42
N ILE A 342 1.96 8.64 8.16
CA ILE A 342 2.55 8.70 6.80
C ILE A 342 2.41 7.35 6.10
N GLU A 343 2.70 6.23 6.78
CA GLU A 343 2.60 4.88 6.21
C GLU A 343 1.16 4.53 5.82
N ARG A 344 0.17 4.90 6.65
CA ARG A 344 -1.26 4.71 6.36
C ARG A 344 -1.75 5.58 5.21
N VAL A 345 -1.42 6.87 5.20
CA VAL A 345 -1.74 7.78 4.09
C VAL A 345 -1.00 7.36 2.82
N GLY A 346 0.19 6.77 3.00
CA GLY A 346 1.00 5.98 2.07
C GLY A 346 0.22 5.40 0.91
N GLN A 347 -0.70 4.52 1.27
CA GLN A 347 -1.47 3.65 0.38
C GLN A 347 -2.42 4.42 -0.55
N TRP A 348 -2.88 5.61 -0.17
CA TRP A 348 -3.91 6.39 -0.90
C TRP A 348 -3.35 7.25 -2.02
N SER A 349 -2.04 7.46 -2.01
CA SER A 349 -1.33 8.42 -2.88
C SER A 349 -1.43 8.13 -4.39
N MET A 350 -1.91 6.95 -4.79
CA MET A 350 -2.02 6.54 -6.19
C MET A 350 -3.43 6.72 -6.77
N LEU A 351 -4.39 7.20 -5.97
CA LEU A 351 -5.78 7.38 -6.39
C LEU A 351 -5.89 8.18 -7.69
N ASP A 352 -5.14 9.25 -7.81
CA ASP A 352 -5.31 10.19 -8.92
C ASP A 352 -4.86 9.63 -10.26
N VAL A 353 -3.78 8.86 -10.28
CA VAL A 353 -3.33 8.17 -11.52
C VAL A 353 -4.44 7.24 -12.01
N PHE A 354 -5.05 6.49 -11.10
CA PHE A 354 -6.14 5.58 -11.46
C PHE A 354 -7.38 6.33 -11.93
N VAL A 355 -7.78 7.40 -11.23
CA VAL A 355 -8.94 8.21 -11.63
C VAL A 355 -8.74 8.80 -13.01
N VAL A 356 -7.56 9.37 -13.31
CA VAL A 356 -7.26 9.95 -14.63
C VAL A 356 -7.33 8.90 -15.73
N VAL A 357 -6.74 7.72 -15.53
CA VAL A 357 -6.76 6.64 -16.53
C VAL A 357 -8.18 6.14 -16.79
N LEU A 358 -8.95 5.94 -15.73
CA LEU A 358 -10.33 5.44 -15.84
C LEU A 358 -11.25 6.48 -16.47
N LEU A 359 -11.15 7.74 -16.05
CA LEU A 359 -11.92 8.83 -16.68
C LEU A 359 -11.55 9.01 -18.15
N ALA A 360 -10.26 8.96 -18.51
CA ALA A 360 -9.83 9.05 -19.91
C ALA A 360 -10.36 7.89 -20.75
N ALA A 361 -10.40 6.66 -20.20
CA ALA A 361 -10.97 5.51 -20.89
C ALA A 361 -12.49 5.58 -21.03
N MET A 362 -13.19 6.15 -20.04
CA MET A 362 -14.65 6.22 -20.00
C MET A 362 -15.24 7.41 -20.76
N ALA A 363 -14.56 8.55 -20.78
CA ALA A 363 -15.05 9.80 -21.36
C ALA A 363 -14.62 10.01 -22.82
N ASN A 364 -14.09 8.99 -23.48
CA ASN A 364 -13.63 9.08 -24.85
C ASN A 364 -14.69 8.56 -25.85
N PHE A 365 -15.31 9.49 -26.60
CA PHE A 365 -16.21 9.17 -27.70
C PHE A 365 -15.47 9.32 -29.02
N GLN A 366 -15.26 8.21 -29.74
CA GLN A 366 -14.62 8.23 -31.05
C GLN A 366 -15.37 9.19 -32.00
N GLY A 367 -14.67 10.18 -32.54
CA GLY A 367 -15.20 11.14 -33.53
C GLY A 367 -15.75 12.47 -32.99
N VAL A 368 -15.88 12.66 -31.66
CA VAL A 368 -16.45 13.90 -31.08
C VAL A 368 -15.47 14.59 -30.13
N SER A 369 -14.90 13.86 -29.17
CA SER A 369 -13.96 14.39 -28.17
C SER A 369 -12.93 13.33 -27.82
N GLN A 370 -11.66 13.64 -28.03
CA GLN A 370 -10.54 12.75 -27.70
C GLN A 370 -9.78 13.25 -26.48
N ILE A 371 -9.69 12.42 -25.46
CA ILE A 371 -8.97 12.72 -24.21
C ILE A 371 -7.61 12.04 -24.24
N PHE A 372 -6.56 12.85 -24.16
CA PHE A 372 -5.17 12.43 -24.14
C PHE A 372 -4.62 12.59 -22.71
N ILE A 373 -3.97 11.54 -22.18
CA ILE A 373 -3.32 11.56 -20.88
C ILE A 373 -2.01 12.35 -21.01
N GLY A 374 -1.85 13.44 -20.29
CA GLY A 374 -0.65 14.25 -20.39
C GLY A 374 0.54 13.68 -19.63
N PRO A 375 1.76 14.19 -19.89
CA PRO A 375 3.01 13.71 -19.26
C PRO A 375 3.03 13.91 -17.74
N ALA A 376 2.16 14.75 -17.17
CA ALA A 376 2.02 14.91 -15.73
C ALA A 376 1.69 13.58 -15.00
N ALA A 377 0.90 12.70 -15.62
CA ALA A 377 0.47 11.44 -14.99
C ALA A 377 1.65 10.51 -14.66
N LEU A 378 2.64 10.41 -15.56
CA LEU A 378 3.83 9.59 -15.33
C LEU A 378 4.74 10.20 -14.25
N ASN A 379 4.97 11.51 -14.31
CA ASN A 379 5.76 12.23 -13.30
C ASN A 379 5.12 12.08 -11.91
N PHE A 380 3.79 12.22 -11.83
CA PHE A 380 3.04 12.01 -10.60
C PHE A 380 3.19 10.58 -10.09
N GLY A 381 3.03 9.57 -10.95
CA GLY A 381 3.26 8.17 -10.59
C GLY A 381 4.66 7.93 -10.01
N MET A 382 5.68 8.59 -10.55
CA MET A 382 7.05 8.51 -10.06
C MET A 382 7.21 9.12 -8.66
N VAL A 383 6.56 10.26 -8.36
CA VAL A 383 6.52 10.84 -7.00
C VAL A 383 5.97 9.83 -6.00
N VAL A 384 4.87 9.14 -6.34
CA VAL A 384 4.26 8.13 -5.46
C VAL A 384 5.23 6.99 -5.19
N VAL A 385 5.84 6.43 -6.24
CA VAL A 385 6.80 5.32 -6.14
C VAL A 385 8.00 5.71 -5.27
N LEU A 386 8.58 6.89 -5.50
CA LEU A 386 9.75 7.38 -4.78
C LEU A 386 9.43 7.69 -3.31
N THR A 387 8.28 8.29 -3.01
CA THR A 387 7.87 8.61 -1.63
C THR A 387 7.55 7.35 -0.82
N VAL A 388 6.93 6.33 -1.44
CA VAL A 388 6.73 5.02 -0.81
C VAL A 388 8.08 4.34 -0.56
N ALA A 389 8.99 4.33 -1.54
CA ALA A 389 10.33 3.78 -1.36
C ALA A 389 11.11 4.49 -0.24
N ALA A 390 11.02 5.82 -0.16
CA ALA A 390 11.65 6.61 0.91
C ALA A 390 11.07 6.24 2.28
N THR A 391 9.75 6.11 2.38
CA THR A 391 9.07 5.70 3.63
C THR A 391 9.53 4.32 4.09
N LEU A 392 9.65 3.35 3.17
CA LEU A 392 10.10 1.99 3.48
C LEU A 392 11.57 1.88 3.87
N ARG A 393 12.39 2.88 3.52
CA ARG A 393 13.81 2.95 3.87
C ARG A 393 14.05 3.70 5.18
N TYR A 394 13.09 4.51 5.63
CA TYR A 394 13.15 5.19 6.91
C TYR A 394 12.79 4.22 8.05
N ASP A 395 13.63 4.13 9.08
CA ASP A 395 13.39 3.27 10.24
C ASP A 395 13.17 4.10 11.52
N PRO A 396 11.97 4.13 12.10
CA PRO A 396 11.70 4.91 13.32
C PRO A 396 12.44 4.38 14.56
N ARG A 397 13.00 3.16 14.53
CA ARG A 397 13.71 2.56 15.67
C ARG A 397 15.01 3.29 16.01
N CYS A 398 15.65 3.93 15.02
CA CYS A 398 16.90 4.64 15.23
C CYS A 398 16.81 5.75 16.29
N GLY A 399 15.74 6.55 16.27
CA GLY A 399 15.52 7.57 17.31
C GLY A 399 15.11 7.00 18.68
N TRP A 400 14.66 5.73 18.74
CA TRP A 400 14.44 5.04 20.02
C TRP A 400 15.73 4.47 20.59
N ASP A 401 16.62 3.99 19.73
CA ASP A 401 17.93 3.47 20.15
C ASP A 401 18.83 4.60 20.68
N SER A 402 18.76 5.82 20.09
CA SER A 402 19.48 6.99 20.61
C SER A 402 19.03 7.44 22.00
N LEU A 403 17.80 7.10 22.42
CA LEU A 403 17.31 7.38 23.78
C LEU A 403 17.69 6.27 24.78
N ARG A 404 18.04 5.07 24.31
CA ARG A 404 18.45 3.93 25.15
C ARG A 404 19.93 3.95 25.47
N GLU A 405 20.74 4.45 24.54
CA GLU A 405 22.15 4.74 24.75
C GLU A 405 22.24 6.19 25.20
N PRO A 406 22.26 6.51 26.51
CA PRO A 406 22.66 7.85 26.91
C PRO A 406 24.07 8.06 26.36
N MET A 407 24.24 9.08 25.54
CA MET A 407 25.56 9.57 25.11
C MET A 407 26.43 9.63 26.37
N HIS A 408 27.38 8.71 26.48
CA HIS A 408 28.51 8.88 27.37
C HIS A 408 29.38 9.94 26.71
N ASP A 409 29.06 11.20 26.99
CA ASP A 409 30.01 12.30 26.93
C ASP A 409 30.56 12.54 28.34
#